data_AF-A0A8T6X879-F1
#
_entry.id   AF-A0A8T6X879-F1
#
_cell.length_a   1.000
_cell.length_b   1.000
_cell.length_c   1.000
_cell.angle_alpha   90.00
_cell.angle_beta   90.00
_cell.angle_gamma   90.00
#
_symmetry.space_group_name_H-M   'P 1'
#
loop_
_entity.id
_entity.type
_entity.pdbx_description
1 polymer ?
#
loop_
_entity_poly.entity_id
_entity_poly.type
_entity_poly.pdbx_seq_one_letter_code
_entity_poly.pdbx_strand_id
1 'polypeptide(L)' 'MTQLIGTVKVNDLAPVANITAMAMVDEGVPLDLDARASTSFPDAITKYEWDFDYDGTTFDIDDTGNLTNHTYMD' A
#
# COMPACT_ATOMS: atom_id res chain seq x y z
N MET A 1 -11.64 38.18 -29.02
CA MET A 1 -11.68 36.84 -28.40
C MET A 1 -11.53 37.03 -26.91
N THR A 2 -12.56 36.69 -26.13
CA THR A 2 -12.49 36.74 -24.67
C THR A 2 -12.02 35.38 -24.20
N GLN A 3 -10.86 35.30 -23.58
CA GLN A 3 -10.40 34.04 -22.98
C GLN A 3 -11.17 33.83 -21.68
N LEU A 4 -11.98 32.78 -21.61
CA LEU A 4 -12.53 32.31 -20.34
C LEU A 4 -11.37 31.75 -19.50
N ILE A 5 -11.05 32.41 -18.40
CA ILE A 5 -10.17 31.86 -17.36
C ILE A 5 -11.02 31.01 -16.41
N GLY A 6 -11.25 29.75 -16.77
CA GLY A 6 -11.79 28.75 -15.84
C GLY A 6 -10.65 28.13 -15.03
N THR A 7 -10.80 28.03 -13.72
CA THR A 7 -9.88 27.25 -12.89
C THR A 7 -10.18 25.77 -13.04
N VAL A 8 -9.17 24.98 -13.41
CA VAL A 8 -9.23 23.51 -13.40
C VAL A 8 -8.82 23.04 -12.01
N LYS A 9 -9.67 22.25 -11.35
CA LYS A 9 -9.34 21.60 -10.08
C LYS A 9 -8.90 20.16 -10.34
N VAL A 10 -7.69 19.81 -9.93
CA VAL A 10 -7.23 18.42 -9.85
C VAL A 10 -7.65 17.88 -8.48
N ASN A 11 -8.45 16.81 -8.46
CA ASN A 11 -8.93 16.16 -7.24
C ASN A 11 -8.20 14.83 -6.97
N ASP A 12 -7.08 14.61 -7.63
CA ASP A 12 -6.29 13.40 -7.45
C ASP A 12 -5.72 13.33 -6.03
N LEU A 13 -5.90 12.18 -5.37
CA LEU A 13 -5.47 11.92 -4.01
C LEU A 13 -4.51 10.73 -4.01
N ALA A 14 -3.56 10.75 -3.08
CA ALA A 14 -2.75 9.58 -2.81
C ALA A 14 -3.64 8.39 -2.37
N PRO A 15 -3.26 7.14 -2.70
CA PRO A 15 -3.97 5.97 -2.21
C PRO A 15 -3.91 5.91 -0.68
N VAL A 16 -4.97 5.36 -0.08
CA VAL A 16 -5.05 5.05 1.35
C VAL A 16 -4.78 3.57 1.53
N ALA A 17 -3.66 3.25 2.17
CA ALA A 17 -3.30 1.89 2.55
C ALA A 17 -4.16 1.42 3.73
N ASN A 18 -4.70 0.21 3.63
CA ASN A 18 -5.46 -0.45 4.69
C ASN A 18 -5.11 -1.93 4.69
N ILE A 19 -4.49 -2.38 5.79
CA ILE A 19 -3.95 -3.72 5.95
C ILE A 19 -4.74 -4.44 7.04
N THR A 20 -5.22 -5.63 6.72
CA THR A 20 -5.79 -6.58 7.68
C THR A 20 -4.81 -7.73 7.86
N ALA A 21 -4.46 -8.00 9.12
CA ALA A 21 -3.54 -9.07 9.49
C ALA A 21 -3.90 -9.58 10.89
N MET A 22 -3.36 -10.75 11.26
CA MET A 22 -3.39 -11.15 12.65
C MET A 22 -2.54 -10.20 13.51
N ALA A 23 -3.02 -9.89 14.72
CA ALA A 23 -2.34 -8.94 15.61
C ALA A 23 -1.05 -9.53 16.23
N MET A 24 -1.00 -10.85 16.41
CA MET A 24 0.15 -11.58 16.94
C MET A 24 0.20 -12.97 16.30
N VAL A 25 1.40 -13.41 15.94
CA VAL A 25 1.74 -14.76 15.49
C VAL A 25 3.00 -15.20 16.23
N ASP A 26 3.17 -16.52 16.40
CA ASP A 26 4.44 -17.07 16.85
C ASP A 26 5.47 -17.01 15.70
N GLU A 27 6.75 -16.91 16.05
CA GLU A 27 7.84 -17.02 15.06
C GLU A 27 7.78 -18.35 14.31
N GLY A 28 8.24 -18.35 13.06
CA GLY A 28 8.15 -19.52 12.17
C GLY A 28 6.73 -19.82 11.66
N VAL A 29 5.71 -19.06 12.07
CA VAL A 29 4.35 -19.16 11.53
C VAL A 29 4.15 -18.09 10.44
N PRO A 30 3.65 -18.46 9.25
CA PRO A 30 3.30 -17.49 8.22
C PRO A 30 2.20 -16.53 8.69
N LEU A 31 2.45 -15.23 8.54
CA LEU A 31 1.48 -14.16 8.74
C LEU A 31 0.92 -13.71 7.40
N ASP A 32 -0.39 -13.89 7.21
CA ASP A 32 -1.10 -13.32 6.06
C ASP A 32 -1.32 -11.81 6.23
N LEU A 33 -0.96 -11.05 5.21
CA LEU A 33 -1.10 -9.60 5.13
C LEU A 33 -2.00 -9.24 3.95
N ASP A 34 -3.20 -8.74 4.26
CA ASP A 34 -4.24 -8.44 3.28
C ASP A 34 -4.45 -6.93 3.12
N ALA A 35 -4.00 -6.40 1.98
CA ALA A 35 -4.15 -4.98 1.62
C ALA A 35 -5.34 -4.71 0.69
N ARG A 36 -6.23 -5.68 0.44
CA ARG A 36 -7.37 -5.53 -0.50
C ARG A 36 -8.40 -4.49 -0.04
N ALA A 37 -8.37 -4.09 1.23
CA ALA A 37 -9.19 -3.01 1.77
C ALA A 37 -8.64 -1.60 1.46
N SER A 38 -7.46 -1.50 0.83
CA SER A 38 -6.86 -0.23 0.40
C SER A 38 -7.69 0.42 -0.72
N THR A 39 -7.70 1.76 -0.77
CA THR A 39 -8.53 2.51 -1.72
C THR A 39 -7.73 3.61 -2.40
N SER A 40 -8.02 3.88 -3.68
CA SER A 40 -7.58 5.08 -4.40
C SER A 40 -8.78 5.77 -5.03
N PHE A 41 -8.67 7.08 -5.23
CA PHE A 41 -9.63 7.89 -5.98
C PHE A 41 -8.91 9.10 -6.57
N PRO A 42 -9.18 9.48 -7.83
CA PRO A 42 -10.21 8.96 -8.74
C PRO A 42 -9.82 7.72 -9.55
N ASP A 43 -8.60 7.23 -9.41
CA ASP A 43 -8.08 6.07 -10.13
C ASP A 43 -8.00 4.82 -9.24
N ALA A 44 -7.57 3.72 -9.86
CA ALA A 44 -7.31 2.47 -9.16
C ALA A 44 -5.85 2.41 -8.68
N ILE A 45 -5.62 1.68 -7.60
CA ILE A 45 -4.27 1.36 -7.15
C ILE A 45 -3.57 0.52 -8.23
N THR A 46 -2.41 0.98 -8.69
CA THR A 46 -1.66 0.34 -9.78
C THR A 46 -0.56 -0.60 -9.30
N LYS A 47 -0.16 -0.49 -8.02
CA LYS A 47 0.96 -1.25 -7.46
C LYS A 47 0.81 -1.44 -5.95
N TYR A 48 1.28 -2.59 -5.48
CA TYR A 48 1.43 -2.93 -4.07
C TYR A 48 2.84 -3.50 -3.89
N GLU A 49 3.57 -2.99 -2.91
CA GLU A 49 4.93 -3.41 -2.58
C GLU A 49 5.05 -3.52 -1.07
N TRP A 50 5.80 -4.51 -0.62
CA TRP A 50 6.02 -4.82 0.77
C TRP A 50 7.51 -4.80 1.05
N ASP A 51 7.85 -4.22 2.19
CA ASP A 51 9.16 -4.22 2.80
C ASP A 51 8.92 -4.73 4.23
N PHE A 52 9.48 -5.90 4.55
CA PHE A 52 9.21 -6.58 5.80
C PHE A 52 10.22 -6.25 6.90
N ASP A 53 11.33 -5.59 6.55
CA ASP A 53 12.43 -5.25 7.44
C ASP A 53 12.88 -3.78 7.38
N TYR A 54 11.97 -2.89 6.96
CA TYR A 54 12.21 -1.45 6.76
C TYR A 54 13.02 -0.80 7.88
N ASP A 55 14.21 -0.33 7.52
CA ASP A 55 15.20 0.21 8.45
C ASP A 55 14.99 1.70 8.79
N GLY A 56 13.95 2.32 8.23
CA GLY A 56 13.67 3.76 8.37
C GLY A 56 14.40 4.63 7.34
N THR A 57 15.18 4.05 6.43
CA THR A 57 15.99 4.77 5.46
C THR A 57 15.75 4.32 4.02
N THR A 58 15.91 3.04 3.70
CA THR A 58 15.68 2.48 2.37
C THR A 58 14.46 1.62 2.37
N PHE A 59 13.60 1.82 1.37
CA PHE A 59 12.47 0.94 1.13
C PHE A 59 12.93 -0.11 0.10
N ASP A 60 13.09 -1.34 0.56
CA ASP A 60 13.55 -2.46 -0.24
C ASP A 60 12.37 -3.41 -0.50
N ILE A 61 12.11 -3.71 -1.77
CA ILE A 61 10.91 -4.46 -2.17
C ILE A 61 11.17 -5.95 -1.98
N ASP A 62 10.55 -6.52 -0.96
CA ASP A 62 10.61 -7.96 -0.66
C ASP A 62 9.52 -8.75 -1.37
N ASP A 63 8.33 -8.17 -1.48
CA ASP A 63 7.20 -8.81 -2.18
C ASP A 63 6.24 -7.79 -2.80
N THR A 64 5.35 -8.28 -3.66
CA THR A 64 4.36 -7.48 -4.39
C THR A 64 2.98 -8.13 -4.37
N GLY A 65 1.96 -7.31 -4.65
CA GLY A 65 0.57 -7.77 -4.69
C GLY A 65 -0.24 -7.37 -3.47
N ASN A 66 -1.57 -7.46 -3.58
CA ASN A 66 -2.50 -6.97 -2.56
C ASN A 66 -2.82 -7.98 -1.45
N LEU A 67 -2.26 -9.19 -1.56
CA LEU A 67 -2.30 -10.24 -0.56
C LEU A 67 -0.95 -10.95 -0.60
N THR A 68 -0.27 -10.98 0.54
CA THR A 68 1.03 -11.64 0.70
C THR A 68 1.06 -12.40 2.04
N ASN A 69 2.08 -13.23 2.23
CA ASN A 69 2.41 -13.82 3.51
C ASN A 69 3.90 -13.67 3.78
N HIS A 70 4.26 -13.46 5.04
CA HIS A 70 5.65 -13.40 5.50
C HIS A 70 5.83 -14.22 6.77
N THR A 71 6.99 -14.82 6.95
CA THR A 71 7.33 -15.59 8.17
C THR A 71 8.54 -14.95 8.82
N TYR A 72 8.38 -14.48 10.06
CA TYR A 72 9.49 -13.97 10.86
C TYR A 72 10.18 -15.12 11.58
N MET A 73 11.51 -15.17 11.47
CA MET A 73 12.38 -16.15 12.14
C MET A 73 13.19 -15.43 13.24
N ASP A 74 13.71 -16.19 14.21
CA ASP A 74 14.72 -15.74 15.18
C ASP A 74 16.02 -15.27 14.51
#